data_AF-A0A6C1QUR8-F1
#
_entry.id   AF-A0A6C1QUR8-F1
#
_cell.length_a   1.000
_cell.length_b   1.000
_cell.length_c   1.000
_cell.angle_alpha   90.00
_cell.angle_beta   90.00
_cell.angle_gamma   90.00
#
_symmetry.space_group_name_H-M   'P 1'
#
loop_
_entity.id
_entity.type
_entity.pdbx_description
1 polymer ?
#
loop_
_entity_poly.entity_id
_entity_poly.type
_entity_poly.pdbx_seq_one_letter_code
_entity_poly.pdbx_strand_id
1 'polypeptide(L)'
;MYRTMRILESVCTFFFAGSLIVLTLYLLGNAQEFLEETQRLLLSLLRWTSLLSALSGLYYMVNLILWMVSRRRFLAVRFIYAATVMLVCTGILVAVTFVGAVFSPA
;
A
#
# COMPACT_ATOMS: atom_id res chain seq x y z
N MET A 1 -11.07 17.74 12.13
CA MET A 1 -11.13 17.14 10.79
C MET A 1 -9.86 17.36 9.96
N TYR A 2 -9.41 18.61 9.73
CA TYR A 2 -8.22 18.85 8.87
C TYR A 2 -6.91 18.23 9.42
N ARG A 3 -6.72 18.25 10.75
CA ARG A 3 -5.59 17.60 11.43
C ARG A 3 -5.63 16.07 11.27
N THR A 4 -6.81 15.47 11.43
CA THR A 4 -7.04 14.03 11.24
C THR A 4 -6.74 13.59 9.80
N MET A 5 -7.16 14.36 8.80
CA MET A 5 -6.86 14.05 7.40
C MET A 5 -5.37 14.11 7.08
N ARG A 6 -4.65 15.10 7.63
CA ARG A 6 -3.19 15.19 7.45
C ARG A 6 -2.48 13.98 8.07
N ILE A 7 -2.93 13.52 9.25
CA ILE A 7 -2.36 12.34 9.89
C ILE A 7 -2.64 11.08 9.05
N LEU A 8 -3.87 10.89 8.56
CA LEU A 8 -4.19 9.77 7.68
C LEU A 8 -3.36 9.78 6.40
N GLU A 9 -3.20 10.95 5.79
CA GLU A 9 -2.38 11.13 4.60
C GLU A 9 -0.93 10.72 4.87
N SER A 10 -0.33 11.21 5.97
CA SER A 10 1.02 10.81 6.39
C SER A 10 1.15 9.31 6.64
N VAL A 11 0.17 8.70 7.30
CA VAL A 11 0.15 7.24 7.58
C VAL A 11 0.06 6.45 6.27
N CYS A 12 -0.80 6.87 5.34
CA CYS A 12 -0.95 6.23 4.05
C CYS A 12 0.35 6.32 3.23
N THR A 13 0.97 7.50 3.19
CA THR A 13 2.28 7.72 2.54
C THR A 13 3.38 6.88 3.17
N PHE A 14 3.41 6.76 4.50
CA PHE A 14 4.40 5.95 5.22
C PHE A 14 4.31 4.48 4.84
N PHE A 15 3.11 3.89 4.87
CA PHE A 15 2.92 2.48 4.48
C PHE A 15 3.15 2.26 2.99
N PHE A 16 2.76 3.23 2.14
CA PHE A 16 3.04 3.18 0.71
C PHE A 16 4.54 3.17 0.42
N ALA A 17 5.29 4.12 0.98
CA ALA A 17 6.74 4.17 0.85
C ALA A 17 7.40 2.90 1.40
N GLY A 18 6.93 2.41 2.56
CA GLY A 18 7.38 1.14 3.13
C GLY A 18 7.18 -0.03 2.17
N SER A 19 6.00 -0.15 1.56
CA SER A 19 5.72 -1.22 0.58
C SER A 19 6.62 -1.14 -0.66
N LEU A 20 6.91 0.07 -1.17
CA LEU A 20 7.82 0.25 -2.30
C LEU A 20 9.27 -0.10 -1.96
N ILE A 21 9.73 0.26 -0.75
CA ILE A 21 11.07 -0.10 -0.27
C ILE A 21 11.18 -1.62 -0.16
N VAL A 22 10.21 -2.28 0.48
CA VAL A 22 10.22 -3.74 0.64
C VAL A 22 10.12 -4.44 -0.72
N LEU A 23 9.30 -3.95 -1.65
CA LEU A 23 9.23 -4.46 -3.03
C LEU A 23 10.59 -4.35 -3.72
N THR A 24 11.26 -3.21 -3.60
CA THR A 24 12.59 -2.99 -4.19
C THR A 24 13.61 -3.96 -3.60
N LEU A 25 13.60 -4.16 -2.27
CA LEU A 25 14.47 -5.12 -1.60
C LEU A 25 14.19 -6.56 -2.02
N TYR A 26 12.91 -6.92 -2.22
CA TYR A 26 12.52 -8.24 -2.75
C TYR A 26 13.09 -8.46 -4.16
N LEU A 27 12.88 -7.51 -5.07
CA LEU A 27 13.38 -7.59 -6.45
C LEU A 27 14.91 -7.64 -6.51
N LEU A 28 15.58 -6.79 -5.72
CA LEU A 28 17.04 -6.77 -5.64
C LEU A 28 17.58 -8.08 -5.06
N GLY A 29 17.00 -8.56 -3.97
CA GLY A 29 17.41 -9.82 -3.36
C GLY A 29 17.17 -11.01 -4.29
N ASN A 30 16.13 -10.98 -5.13
CA ASN A 30 15.88 -12.00 -6.13
C ASN A 30 16.99 -11.99 -7.20
N ALA A 31 17.33 -10.79 -7.71
CA ALA A 31 18.42 -10.63 -8.68
C ALA A 31 19.81 -11.00 -8.12
N GLN A 32 19.99 -10.92 -6.80
CA GLN A 32 21.22 -11.29 -6.09
C GLN A 32 21.19 -12.70 -5.50
N GLU A 33 20.17 -13.52 -5.83
CA GLU A 33 20.02 -14.90 -5.35
C GLU A 33 20.11 -15.02 -3.82
N PHE A 34 19.45 -14.11 -3.09
CA PHE A 34 19.34 -14.19 -1.63
C PHE A 34 18.71 -15.50 -1.18
N LEU A 35 19.05 -15.91 0.04
CA LEU A 35 18.46 -17.07 0.72
C LEU A 35 16.93 -17.04 0.65
N GLU A 36 16.34 -18.21 0.37
CA GLU A 36 14.89 -18.37 0.23
C GLU A 36 14.11 -17.90 1.46
N GLU A 37 14.63 -18.13 2.67
CA GLU A 37 13.98 -17.69 3.91
C GLU A 37 13.87 -16.16 4.00
N THR A 38 14.92 -15.45 3.57
CA THR A 38 14.91 -13.99 3.51
C THR A 38 13.90 -13.49 2.49
N GLN A 39 13.80 -14.16 1.33
CA GLN A 39 12.81 -13.85 0.30
C GLN A 39 11.36 -14.05 0.80
N ARG A 40 11.09 -15.13 1.53
CA ARG A 40 9.77 -15.37 2.16
C ARG A 40 9.44 -14.32 3.22
N LEU A 41 10.42 -13.91 4.02
CA LEU A 41 10.26 -12.85 5.01
C LEU A 41 9.93 -11.51 4.33
N LEU A 42 10.67 -11.14 3.29
CA LEU A 42 10.41 -9.95 2.47
C LEU A 42 9.01 -9.98 1.86
N LEU A 43 8.58 -11.13 1.33
CA LEU A 43 7.25 -11.31 0.76
C LEU A 43 6.14 -11.15 1.82
N SER A 44 6.34 -11.69 3.02
CA SER A 44 5.43 -11.54 4.17
C SER A 44 5.33 -10.07 4.61
N LEU A 45 6.46 -9.39 4.77
CA LEU A 45 6.48 -7.95 5.07
C LEU A 45 5.79 -7.13 3.99
N LEU A 46 6.00 -7.47 2.71
CA LEU A 46 5.36 -6.79 1.59
C LEU A 46 3.85 -6.98 1.62
N ARG A 47 3.36 -8.18 1.95
CA ARG A 47 1.94 -8.47 2.12
C ARG A 47 1.32 -7.62 3.24
N TRP A 48 1.95 -7.57 4.41
CA TRP A 48 1.41 -6.79 5.54
C TRP A 48 1.45 -5.28 5.28
N THR A 49 2.56 -4.76 4.75
CA THR A 49 2.71 -3.33 4.45
C THR A 49 1.75 -2.86 3.36
N SER A 50 1.59 -3.63 2.27
CA SER A 50 0.60 -3.34 1.22
C SER A 50 -0.84 -3.43 1.73
N LEU A 51 -1.17 -4.41 2.59
CA LEU A 51 -2.50 -4.53 3.20
C LEU A 51 -2.82 -3.34 4.11
N LEU A 52 -1.89 -2.94 4.98
CA LEU A 52 -2.06 -1.76 5.84
C LEU A 52 -2.14 -0.47 5.01
N SER A 53 -1.39 -0.36 3.93
CA SER A 53 -1.49 0.76 2.99
C SER A 53 -2.85 0.81 2.30
N ALA A 54 -3.37 -0.33 1.83
CA ALA A 54 -4.70 -0.42 1.21
C ALA A 54 -5.82 -0.06 2.20
N LEU A 55 -5.77 -0.58 3.44
CA LEU A 55 -6.78 -0.25 4.46
C LEU A 55 -6.72 1.23 4.88
N SER A 56 -5.53 1.77 5.11
CA SER A 56 -5.37 3.19 5.46
C SER A 56 -5.74 4.10 4.29
N GLY A 57 -5.43 3.73 3.06
CA GLY A 57 -5.82 4.42 1.83
C GLY A 57 -7.34 4.41 1.62
N LEU A 58 -8.01 3.28 1.83
CA LEU A 58 -9.47 3.17 1.76
C LEU A 58 -10.12 4.07 2.81
N TYR A 59 -9.62 4.02 4.06
CA TYR A 59 -10.13 4.84 5.14
C TYR A 59 -9.92 6.34 4.86
N TYR A 60 -8.77 6.73 4.32
CA TYR A 60 -8.51 8.11 3.89
C TYR A 60 -9.44 8.54 2.77
N MET A 61 -9.63 7.69 1.76
CA MET A 61 -10.48 7.96 0.60
C MET A 61 -11.94 8.18 1.01
N VAL A 62 -12.49 7.30 1.86
CA VAL A 62 -13.86 7.44 2.39
C VAL A 62 -14.01 8.75 3.16
N ASN A 63 -13.08 9.06 4.07
CA ASN A 63 -13.12 10.32 4.82
C ASN A 63 -13.00 11.55 3.89
N LEU A 64 -12.14 11.48 2.87
CA LEU A 64 -11.96 12.54 1.90
C LEU A 64 -13.25 12.79 1.10
N ILE A 65 -13.89 11.72 0.61
CA ILE A 65 -15.17 11.81 -0.12
C ILE A 65 -16.25 12.42 0.76
N LEU A 66 -16.44 11.92 1.99
CA LEU A 66 -17.43 12.46 2.93
C LEU A 66 -17.22 13.96 3.18
N TRP A 67 -15.96 14.39 3.32
CA TRP A 67 -15.62 15.80 3.50
C TRP A 67 -15.89 16.63 2.25
N MET A 68 -15.53 16.13 1.06
CA MET A 68 -15.78 16.82 -0.22
C MET A 68 -17.28 17.02 -0.47
N VAL A 69 -18.10 16.00 -0.18
CA VAL A 69 -19.56 16.05 -0.29
C VAL A 69 -20.14 17.05 0.71
N SER A 70 -19.72 16.98 1.98
CA SER A 70 -20.19 17.88 3.04
C SER A 70 -19.86 19.36 2.77
N ARG A 71 -18.69 19.64 2.18
CA ARG A 71 -18.20 21.00 1.93
C ARG A 71 -18.47 21.49 0.51
N ARG A 72 -19.01 20.65 -0.38
CA ARG A 72 -19.18 20.89 -1.82
C ARG A 72 -17.91 21.42 -2.50
N ARG A 73 -16.74 20.98 -2.05
CA ARG A 73 -15.44 21.36 -2.61
C ARG A 73 -14.73 20.11 -3.09
N PHE A 74 -14.36 20.11 -4.37
CA PHE A 74 -13.67 18.99 -4.98
C PHE A 74 -12.15 19.17 -4.85
N LEU A 75 -11.49 18.21 -4.18
CA LEU A 75 -10.04 18.19 -4.01
C LEU A 75 -9.43 17.13 -4.93
N ALA A 76 -9.45 17.39 -6.24
CA ALA A 76 -9.05 16.43 -7.27
C ALA A 76 -7.65 15.84 -7.04
N VAL A 77 -6.65 16.67 -6.71
CA VAL A 77 -5.26 16.23 -6.52
C VAL A 77 -5.13 15.19 -5.40
N ARG A 78 -5.78 15.42 -4.27
CA ARG A 78 -5.75 14.49 -3.12
C ARG A 78 -6.51 13.20 -3.41
N PHE A 79 -7.60 13.31 -4.15
CA PHE A 79 -8.37 12.15 -4.57
C PHE A 79 -7.58 11.27 -5.54
N ILE A 80 -6.95 11.87 -6.56
CA ILE A 80 -6.09 11.15 -7.51
C ILE A 80 -4.94 10.47 -6.77
N TYR A 81 -4.28 11.19 -5.85
CA TYR A 81 -3.21 10.61 -5.03
C TYR A 81 -3.69 9.36 -4.26
N ALA A 82 -4.79 9.48 -3.52
CA ALA A 82 -5.37 8.37 -2.75
C ALA A 82 -5.77 7.19 -3.64
N ALA A 83 -6.37 7.47 -4.80
CA ALA A 83 -6.75 6.45 -5.77
C ALA A 83 -5.53 5.70 -6.32
N THR A 84 -4.48 6.42 -6.69
CA THR A 84 -3.24 5.82 -7.21
C THR A 84 -2.56 4.95 -6.15
N VAL A 85 -2.43 5.45 -4.91
CA VAL A 85 -1.83 4.66 -3.81
C VAL A 85 -2.63 3.39 -3.56
N MET A 86 -3.96 3.50 -3.51
CA MET A 86 -4.85 2.34 -3.36
C MET A 86 -4.67 1.33 -4.49
N LEU A 87 -4.71 1.77 -5.76
CA LEU A 87 -4.59 0.90 -6.92
C LEU A 87 -3.23 0.18 -6.96
N VAL A 88 -2.14 0.89 -6.65
CA VAL A 88 -0.80 0.31 -6.63
C VAL A 88 -0.68 -0.71 -5.49
N CYS A 89 -1.11 -0.36 -4.28
CA CYS A 89 -1.01 -1.26 -3.13
C CYS A 89 -1.90 -2.49 -3.25
N THR A 90 -3.11 -2.37 -3.79
CA THR A 90 -3.96 -3.53 -4.06
C THR A 90 -3.37 -4.39 -5.18
N GLY A 91 -2.80 -3.78 -6.23
CA GLY A 91 -2.06 -4.49 -7.28
C GLY A 91 -0.88 -5.29 -6.72
N ILE A 92 -0.06 -4.68 -5.87
CA ILE A 92 1.05 -5.35 -5.17
C ILE A 92 0.53 -6.49 -4.30
N LEU A 93 -0.54 -6.25 -3.53
CA LEU A 93 -1.12 -7.26 -2.66
C LEU A 93 -1.58 -8.48 -3.46
N VAL A 94 -2.30 -8.26 -4.57
CA VAL A 94 -2.75 -9.33 -5.47
C VAL A 94 -1.55 -10.09 -6.05
N ALA A 95 -0.54 -9.38 -6.55
CA ALA A 95 0.68 -9.99 -7.08
C ALA A 95 1.39 -10.86 -6.02
N VAL A 96 1.55 -10.34 -4.80
CA VAL A 96 2.16 -11.07 -3.69
C VAL A 96 1.34 -12.30 -3.29
N THR A 97 0.02 -12.20 -3.25
CA THR A 97 -0.82 -13.36 -2.94
C THR A 97 -0.74 -14.44 -4.01
N PHE A 98 -0.67 -14.05 -5.28
CA PHE A 98 -0.50 -14.98 -6.39
C PHE A 98 0.88 -15.66 -6.34
N VAL A 99 1.96 -14.88 -6.18
CA VAL A 99 3.32 -15.39 -6.03
C VAL A 99 3.40 -16.32 -4.81
N GLY A 100 2.84 -15.93 -3.67
CA GLY A 100 2.80 -16.79 -2.48
C GLY A 100 2.07 -18.11 -2.71
N ALA A 101 0.94 -18.09 -3.42
CA ALA A 101 0.17 -19.30 -3.74
C ALA A 101 0.88 -20.23 -4.72
N VAL A 102 1.64 -19.69 -5.68
CA VAL A 102 2.36 -20.46 -6.70
C VAL A 102 3.66 -21.06 -6.15
N PHE A 103 4.43 -20.29 -5.37
CA PHE A 103 5.77 -20.68 -4.93
C PHE A 103 5.81 -21.30 -3.53
N SER A 104 4.71 -21.26 -2.78
CA SER A 104 4.58 -21.94 -1.50
C SER A 104 3.17 -22.49 -1.34
N PRO A 105 2.73 -23.44 -2.19
CA PRO A 105 1.49 -24.15 -1.95
C PRO A 105 1.59 -24.82 -0.58
N ALA A 106 0.58 -24.59 0.26
CA ALA A 106 0.48 -25.19 1.59
C ALA A 106 0.63 -26.71 1.54
#